data_AF-S2N7D8-F1
#
_entry.id   AF-S2N7D8-F1
#
_cell.length_a   1.000
_cell.length_b   1.000
_cell.length_c   1.000
_cell.angle_alpha   90.00
_cell.angle_beta   90.00
_cell.angle_gamma   90.00
#
_symmetry.space_group_name_H-M   'P 1'
#
loop_
_entity.id
_entity.type
_entity.pdbx_description
1 polymer ?
#
loop_
_entity_poly.entity_id
_entity_poly.type
_entity_poly.pdbx_seq_one_letter_code
_entity_poly.pdbx_strand_id
1 'polypeptide(L)' 'MLRDIEIFYPSVTTWHLDTIAEEKKLVHLYKKMGYIQDITKITAIKPGMTIIYFSKIISK' A
#
# COMPACT_ATOMS: atom_id res chain seq x y z
N MET A 1 13.54 4.54 -3.71
CA MET A 1 12.72 3.85 -4.74
C MET A 1 11.26 4.28 -4.70
N LEU A 2 10.41 3.86 -3.75
CA LEU A 2 8.99 4.29 -3.70
C LEU A 2 8.80 5.76 -3.24
N ARG A 3 9.54 6.21 -2.22
CA ARG A 3 9.51 7.62 -1.79
C ARG A 3 9.95 8.58 -2.89
N ASP A 4 10.91 8.16 -3.71
CA ASP A 4 11.43 8.99 -4.79
C ASP A 4 10.35 9.20 -5.87
N ILE A 5 9.56 8.17 -6.16
CA ILE A 5 8.39 8.29 -7.04
C ILE A 5 7.40 9.32 -6.47
N GLU A 6 7.10 9.28 -5.17
CA GLU A 6 6.21 10.28 -4.53
C GLU A 6 6.72 11.72 -4.71
N ILE A 7 8.03 11.94 -4.71
CA ILE A 7 8.66 13.25 -4.92
C ILE A 7 8.51 13.73 -6.37
N PHE A 8 8.59 12.83 -7.35
CA PHE A 8 8.48 13.18 -8.78
C PHE A 8 7.06 13.60 -9.20
N TYR A 9 6.04 13.30 -8.39
CA TYR A 9 4.64 13.62 -8.68
C TYR A 9 3.99 14.45 -7.57
N PRO A 10 4.45 15.70 -7.36
CA PRO A 10 4.00 16.54 -6.24
C PRO A 10 2.53 16.99 -6.33
N SER A 11 1.89 16.82 -7.48
CA SER A 11 0.46 17.08 -7.67
C SER A 11 -0.43 15.92 -7.21
N VAL A 12 0.12 14.72 -7.01
CA VAL A 12 -0.64 13.55 -6.57
C VAL A 12 -0.94 13.64 -5.08
N THR A 13 -2.23 13.59 -4.75
CA THR A 13 -2.72 13.68 -3.37
C THR A 13 -3.00 12.32 -2.74
N THR A 14 -3.12 11.27 -3.55
CA THR A 14 -3.42 9.92 -3.05
C THR A 14 -2.63 8.87 -3.81
N TRP A 15 -1.93 8.02 -3.07
CA TRP A 15 -1.25 6.83 -3.58
C TRP A 15 -2.03 5.59 -3.21
N HIS A 16 -2.12 4.66 -4.15
CA HIS A 16 -2.74 3.35 -3.95
C HIS A 16 -1.75 2.27 -4.31
N LEU A 17 -1.72 1.20 -3.52
CA LEU A 17 -0.97 -0.01 -3.84
C LEU A 17 -1.67 -1.24 -3.28
N ASP A 18 -1.36 -2.38 -3.85
CA ASP A 18 -1.76 -3.69 -3.40
C ASP A 18 -0.53 -4.56 -3.09
N THR A 19 -0.72 -5.52 -2.18
CA THR A 19 0.34 -6.45 -1.80
C THR A 19 -0.25 -7.78 -1.35
N ILE A 20 0.57 -8.82 -1.37
CA ILE A 20 0.23 -10.11 -0.78
C ILE A 20 0.29 -9.98 0.75
N ALA A 21 -0.76 -10.40 1.46
CA ALA A 21 -0.91 -10.28 2.91
C ALA A 21 0.07 -11.18 3.68
N GLU A 22 0.50 -12.28 3.06
CA GLU A 22 1.46 -13.24 3.57
C GLU A 22 2.90 -12.68 3.54
N GLU A 23 3.19 -11.68 2.70
CA GLU A 23 4.49 -10.98 2.63
C GLU A 23 4.67 -9.97 3.77
N LYS A 24 4.83 -10.47 5.01
CA LYS A 24 4.82 -9.63 6.23
C LYS A 24 5.83 -8.48 6.22
N LYS A 25 6.99 -8.67 5.58
CA LYS A 25 8.01 -7.62 5.46
C LYS A 25 7.54 -6.46 4.60
N LEU A 26 6.88 -6.73 3.47
CA LEU A 26 6.31 -5.70 2.59
C LEU A 26 5.14 -4.99 3.29
N VAL A 27 4.24 -5.75 3.93
CA VAL A 27 3.14 -5.18 4.71
C VAL A 27 3.65 -4.22 5.79
N HIS A 28 4.70 -4.62 6.53
CA HIS A 28 5.32 -3.76 7.54
C HIS A 28 5.98 -2.52 6.92
N LEU A 29 6.67 -2.67 5.79
CA LEU A 29 7.30 -1.56 5.07
C LEU A 29 6.26 -0.50 4.68
N TYR A 30 5.15 -0.89 4.07
CA TYR A 30 4.10 0.05 3.64
C TYR A 30 3.46 0.78 4.82
N LYS A 31 3.15 0.06 5.91
CA LYS A 31 2.66 0.68 7.15
C LYS A 31 3.65 1.72 7.69
N LYS A 32 4.95 1.39 7.73
CA LYS A 32 6.00 2.30 8.17
C LYS A 32 6.17 3.52 7.24
N MET A 33 5.80 3.40 5.97
CA MET A 33 5.80 4.50 5.00
C MET A 33 4.57 5.41 5.07
N GLY A 34 3.62 5.12 5.97
CA GLY A 34 2.40 5.91 6.16
C GLY A 34 1.22 5.46 5.32
N TYR A 35 1.31 4.29 4.67
CA TYR A 35 0.17 3.70 3.99
C TYR A 35 -0.79 3.05 4.99
N ILE A 36 -2.07 3.29 4.80
CA ILE A 36 -3.17 2.77 5.61
C ILE A 36 -3.84 1.64 4.83
N GLN A 37 -4.00 0.49 5.48
CA GLN A 37 -4.66 -0.67 4.86
C GLN A 37 -6.17 -0.42 4.78
N ASP A 38 -6.76 -0.71 3.62
CA ASP A 38 -8.21 -0.79 3.49
C ASP A 38 -8.67 -2.15 4.03
N ILE A 39 -9.34 -2.12 5.19
CA ILE A 39 -9.84 -3.34 5.85
C ILE A 39 -11.11 -3.89 5.19
N THR A 40 -11.79 -3.09 4.37
CA THR A 40 -13.03 -3.48 3.70
C THR A 40 -12.78 -4.19 2.37
N LYS A 41 -11.55 -4.07 1.84
CA LYS A 41 -11.16 -4.62 0.54
C LYS A 41 -10.08 -5.68 0.72
N ILE A 42 -10.44 -6.94 0.49
CA ILE A 42 -9.54 -8.10 0.55
C ILE A 42 -9.92 -9.05 -0.58
N THR A 43 -8.94 -9.57 -1.30
CA THR A 43 -9.17 -10.50 -2.41
C THR A 43 -8.37 -11.78 -2.20
N ALA A 44 -9.06 -12.87 -1.87
CA ALA A 44 -8.47 -14.20 -1.81
C ALA A 44 -8.33 -14.75 -3.24
N ILE A 45 -7.10 -15.03 -3.67
CA ILE A 45 -6.82 -15.58 -5.01
C ILE A 45 -6.74 -17.11 -4.94
N LYS A 46 -5.91 -17.62 -4.02
CA LYS A 46 -5.72 -19.05 -3.74
C LYS A 46 -5.15 -19.21 -2.33
N PRO A 47 -5.11 -20.44 -1.76
CA PRO A 47 -4.50 -20.66 -0.45
C PRO A 47 -3.07 -20.11 -0.39
N GLY A 48 -2.79 -19.28 0.62
CA GLY A 48 -1.49 -18.63 0.82
C GLY A 48 -1.22 -17.43 -0.09
N MET A 49 -2.23 -16.93 -0.82
CA MET A 49 -2.11 -15.73 -1.64
C MET A 49 -3.38 -14.87 -1.51
N THR A 50 -3.32 -13.93 -0.57
CA THR A 50 -4.39 -12.97 -0.32
C THR A 50 -3.90 -11.58 -0.68
N ILE A 51 -4.61 -10.87 -1.57
CA ILE A 51 -4.30 -9.48 -1.89
C ILE A 51 -5.00 -8.56 -0.89
N ILE A 52 -4.22 -7.65 -0.29
CA ILE A 52 -4.69 -6.56 0.54
C ILE A 52 -4.28 -5.22 -0.07
N TYR A 53 -5.09 -4.21 0.19
CA TYR A 53 -4.98 -2.90 -0.45
C TYR A 53 -4.60 -1.85 0.57
N PHE A 54 -3.83 -0.87 0.10
CA PHE A 54 -3.35 0.25 0.89
C PHE A 54 -3.59 1.56 0.15
N SER A 55 -3.79 2.62 0.92
CA SER A 55 -3.78 3.99 0.42
C SER A 55 -2.95 4.91 1.32
N LYS A 56 -2.38 5.96 0.73
CA LYS A 56 -1.69 7.03 1.46
C LYS A 56 -2.16 8.37 0.92
N ILE A 57 -2.74 9.18 1.78
CA ILE A 57 -3.17 10.54 1.44
C ILE A 57 -2.04 11.50 1.82
N ILE A 58 -1.63 12.32 0.87
CA ILE A 58 -0.68 13.41 1.07
C ILE A 58 -1.49 14.67 1.36
N SER A 59 -1.61 15.03 2.65
CA SER A 59 -2.11 16.34 3.03
C SER A 59 -1.04 17.39 2.73
N LYS A 60 -1.44 18.47 2.03
CA LYS A 60 -0.59 19.65 1.83
C LYS A 60 -0.55 20.51 3.10
#